data_AF-A0A7C3LDN2-F1
#
_entry.id   AF-A0A7C3LDN2-F1
#
_cell.length_a   1.000
_cell.length_b   1.000
_cell.length_c   1.000
_cell.angle_alpha   90.00
_cell.angle_beta   90.00
_cell.angle_gamma   90.00
#
_symmetry.space_group_name_H-M   'P 1'
#
loop_
_entity.id
_entity.type
_entity.pdbx_description
1 polymer ?
#
loop_
_entity_poly.entity_id
_entity_poly.type
_entity_poly.pdbx_seq_one_letter_code
_entity_poly.pdbx_strand_id
1 'polypeptide(L)'
;MESILVTTPSEPKEAFHYLPPDNATRERYKNIFALTRPLPDRPLKVAFDKIFSATVLVVASPILGGLYLANLIEGWLIPENKGPFIFYYNAVSAGKIFKKYKIRLIKTKYIDQEGARRGDWHAYSAEWTPESRTYVGRFVKKFYLDELPQFYCV
;
A
#
# COMPACT_ATOMS: atom_id res chain seq x y z
N MET A 1 -2.43 12.37 38.54
CA MET A 1 -1.95 12.07 37.19
C MET A 1 -3.15 11.61 36.39
N GLU A 2 -3.70 12.50 35.57
CA GLU A 2 -4.87 12.22 34.73
C GLU A 2 -4.53 11.16 33.67
N SER A 3 -5.29 10.07 33.68
CA SER A 3 -5.24 9.05 32.64
C SER A 3 -5.85 9.63 31.37
N ILE A 4 -5.02 9.88 30.35
CA ILE A 4 -5.48 10.25 29.02
C ILE A 4 -6.25 9.03 28.48
N LEU A 5 -7.59 9.15 28.45
CA LEU A 5 -8.47 8.21 27.78
C LEU A 5 -8.20 8.30 26.27
N VAL A 6 -7.36 7.41 25.77
CA VAL A 6 -7.19 7.21 24.33
C VAL A 6 -8.47 6.53 23.85
N THR A 7 -9.42 7.31 23.35
CA THR A 7 -10.57 6.79 22.60
C THR A 7 -10.03 6.19 21.30
N THR A 8 -9.91 4.87 21.25
CA THR A 8 -9.62 4.17 19.99
C THR A 8 -10.80 4.38 19.05
N PRO A 9 -10.64 5.04 17.90
CA PRO A 9 -11.71 5.14 16.92
C PRO A 9 -12.13 3.71 16.50
N SER A 10 -13.43 3.45 16.40
CA SER A 10 -13.91 2.15 15.98
C SER A 10 -13.52 1.92 14.52
N GLU A 11 -12.61 0.98 14.27
CA GLU A 11 -12.23 0.61 12.92
C GLU A 11 -13.45 0.03 12.16
N PRO A 12 -13.60 0.32 10.86
CA PRO A 12 -14.67 -0.25 10.07
C PRO A 12 -14.55 -1.78 10.05
N LYS A 13 -15.68 -2.49 10.21
CA LYS A 13 -15.74 -3.98 10.25
C LYS A 13 -15.07 -4.68 9.05
N GLU A 14 -14.89 -3.95 7.95
CA GLU A 14 -14.34 -4.43 6.69
C GLU A 14 -12.82 -4.18 6.56
N ALA A 15 -12.19 -3.45 7.49
CA ALA A 15 -10.74 -3.33 7.54
C ALA A 15 -10.11 -4.61 8.10
N PHE A 16 -8.88 -4.91 7.67
CA PHE A 16 -8.13 -6.14 7.99
C PHE A 16 -8.27 -6.57 9.47
N HIS A 17 -8.59 -7.86 9.68
CA HIS A 17 -8.88 -8.49 10.98
C HIS A 17 -7.70 -8.57 11.98
N TYR A 18 -6.69 -7.71 11.89
CA TYR A 18 -5.56 -7.77 12.83
C TYR A 18 -5.83 -6.86 14.02
N LEU A 19 -6.40 -7.45 15.07
CA LEU A 19 -6.47 -6.80 16.38
C LEU A 19 -5.05 -6.47 16.86
N PRO A 20 -4.86 -5.33 17.57
CA PRO A 20 -3.59 -5.05 18.22
C PRO A 20 -3.24 -6.20 19.18
N PRO A 21 -1.94 -6.48 19.41
CA PRO A 21 -1.53 -7.56 20.29
C PRO A 21 -2.11 -7.35 21.70
N ASP A 22 -2.73 -8.40 22.23
CA ASP A 22 -3.33 -8.43 23.56
C ASP A 22 -2.27 -8.42 24.67
N ASN A 23 -2.72 -8.24 25.92
CA ASN A 23 -1.82 -8.15 27.06
C ASN A 23 -0.99 -9.44 27.25
N ALA A 24 -1.58 -10.60 26.99
CA ALA A 24 -0.87 -11.88 27.09
C ALA A 24 0.27 -11.98 26.06
N THR A 25 0.03 -11.55 24.82
CA THR A 25 1.03 -11.49 23.75
C THR A 25 2.13 -10.48 24.09
N ARG A 26 1.76 -9.30 24.61
CA ARG A 26 2.73 -8.28 25.02
C ARG A 26 3.65 -8.76 26.13
N GLU A 27 3.13 -9.47 27.13
CA GLU A 27 3.97 -10.01 28.21
C GLU A 27 4.85 -11.16 27.72
N ARG A 28 4.30 -12.10 26.94
CA ARG A 28 5.06 -13.22 26.37
C ARG A 28 6.25 -12.78 25.53
N TYR A 29 6.10 -11.68 24.78
CA TYR A 29 7.13 -11.14 23.88
C TYR A 29 7.69 -9.79 24.35
N LYS A 30 7.72 -9.55 25.67
CA LYS A 30 8.15 -8.29 26.28
C LYS A 30 9.53 -7.82 25.79
N ASN A 31 10.44 -8.75 25.53
CA ASN A 31 11.76 -8.48 24.98
C ASN A 31 11.71 -7.85 23.57
N ILE A 32 10.72 -8.20 22.74
CA ILE A 32 10.52 -7.60 21.41
C ILE A 32 9.97 -6.18 21.56
N PHE A 33 8.97 -5.99 22.43
CA PHE A 33 8.38 -4.67 22.68
C PHE A 33 9.32 -3.70 23.40
N ALA A 34 10.36 -4.21 24.07
CA ALA A 34 11.41 -3.42 24.71
C ALA A 34 12.47 -2.89 23.71
N LEU A 35 12.45 -3.32 22.44
CA LEU A 35 13.39 -2.84 21.43
C LEU A 35 13.14 -1.35 21.11
N THR A 36 14.15 -0.52 21.34
CA THR A 36 14.11 0.92 21.04
C THR A 36 14.88 1.30 19.77
N ARG A 37 15.58 0.33 19.17
CA ARG A 37 16.40 0.51 17.97
C ARG A 37 15.99 -0.50 16.89
N PRO A 38 16.09 -0.13 15.61
CA PRO A 38 15.87 -1.07 14.52
C PRO A 38 16.89 -2.20 14.57
N LEU A 39 16.54 -3.32 13.94
CA LEU A 39 17.48 -4.42 13.73
C LEU A 39 18.65 -3.96 12.85
N PRO A 40 19.87 -4.50 13.07
CA PRO A 40 21.02 -4.14 12.26
C PRO A 40 20.80 -4.56 10.80
N ASP A 41 21.27 -3.71 9.89
CA ASP A 41 21.23 -4.00 8.46
C ASP A 41 22.16 -5.16 8.09
N ARG A 42 21.77 -5.89 7.04
CA ARG A 42 22.56 -6.99 6.49
C ARG A 42 23.01 -6.58 5.09
N PRO A 43 24.26 -6.10 4.90
CA PRO A 43 24.67 -5.44 3.66
C PRO A 43 24.53 -6.34 2.43
N LEU A 44 24.83 -7.63 2.56
CA LEU A 44 24.64 -8.60 1.47
C LEU A 44 23.17 -8.77 1.09
N LYS A 45 22.26 -8.77 2.07
CA LYS A 45 20.81 -8.81 1.82
C LYS A 45 20.34 -7.54 1.13
N VAL A 46 20.80 -6.37 1.57
CA VAL A 46 20.46 -5.09 0.96
C VAL A 46 20.94 -5.02 -0.50
N ALA A 47 22.17 -5.46 -0.77
CA ALA A 47 22.70 -5.51 -2.13
C ALA A 47 21.88 -6.48 -3.02
N PHE A 48 21.57 -7.67 -2.51
CA PHE A 48 20.71 -8.63 -3.20
C PHE A 48 19.34 -8.04 -3.53
N ASP A 49 18.67 -7.44 -2.54
CA ASP A 49 17.34 -6.87 -2.70
C ASP A 49 17.32 -5.76 -3.77
N LYS A 50 18.32 -4.88 -3.77
CA LYS A 50 18.42 -3.81 -4.77
C LYS A 50 18.66 -4.33 -6.18
N ILE A 51 19.59 -5.28 -6.35
CA ILE A 51 19.90 -5.86 -7.67
C ILE A 51 18.68 -6.63 -8.19
N PHE A 52 18.05 -7.44 -7.34
CA PHE A 52 16.86 -8.19 -7.70
C PHE A 52 15.70 -7.26 -8.08
N SER A 53 15.43 -6.24 -7.26
CA SER A 53 14.34 -5.30 -7.51
C SER A 53 14.57 -4.46 -8.76
N ALA A 54 15.80 -4.00 -9.00
CA ALA A 54 16.16 -3.29 -10.23
C ALA A 54 15.93 -4.19 -11.47
N THR A 55 16.35 -5.46 -11.40
CA THR A 55 16.14 -6.43 -12.48
C THR A 55 14.66 -6.64 -12.75
N VAL A 56 13.85 -6.85 -11.70
CA VAL A 56 12.40 -7.00 -11.82
C VAL A 56 11.76 -5.77 -12.44
N LEU A 57 12.13 -4.56 -12.02
CA LEU A 57 11.59 -3.32 -12.59
C LEU A 57 11.94 -3.14 -14.06
N VAL A 58 13.17 -3.47 -14.48
CA VAL A 58 13.56 -3.42 -15.90
C VAL A 58 12.72 -4.39 -16.73
N VAL A 59 12.59 -5.64 -16.27
CA VAL A 59 11.79 -6.67 -16.96
C VAL A 59 10.30 -6.34 -16.96
N ALA A 60 9.78 -5.74 -15.88
CA ALA A 60 8.39 -5.33 -15.77
C ALA A 60 8.09 -4.00 -16.48
N SER A 61 9.10 -3.22 -16.87
CA SER A 61 8.90 -1.89 -17.45
C SER A 61 8.04 -1.88 -18.72
N PRO A 62 8.12 -2.87 -19.65
CA PRO A 62 7.21 -2.93 -20.80
C PRO A 62 5.75 -3.16 -20.37
N ILE A 63 5.54 -4.00 -19.34
CA ILE A 63 4.21 -4.28 -18.79
C ILE A 63 3.64 -3.02 -18.12
N LEU A 64 4.43 -2.34 -17.29
CA LEU A 64 4.04 -1.09 -16.64
C LEU A 64 3.73 0.01 -17.66
N GLY A 65 4.53 0.12 -18.72
CA GLY A 65 4.28 1.05 -19.82
C GLY A 65 2.97 0.74 -20.57
N GLY A 66 2.73 -0.54 -20.89
CA GLY A 66 1.48 -0.97 -21.51
C GLY A 66 0.25 -0.69 -20.64
N LEU A 67 0.33 -0.97 -19.34
CA LEU A 67 -0.74 -0.68 -18.38
C LEU A 67 -0.98 0.83 -18.21
N TYR A 68 0.08 1.63 -18.21
CA TYR A 68 -0.02 3.09 -18.19
C TYR A 68 -0.78 3.62 -19.41
N LEU A 69 -0.43 3.16 -20.61
CA LEU A 69 -1.14 3.52 -21.84
C LEU A 69 -2.59 3.05 -21.81
N ALA A 70 -2.86 1.82 -21.34
CA ALA A 70 -4.21 1.31 -21.20
C ALA A 70 -5.06 2.17 -20.24
N ASN A 71 -4.50 2.62 -19.11
CA ASN A 71 -5.16 3.54 -18.19
C ASN A 71 -5.46 4.90 -18.84
N LEU A 72 -4.55 5.43 -19.66
CA LEU A 72 -4.79 6.68 -20.41
C LEU A 72 -5.92 6.52 -21.43
N ILE A 73 -5.87 5.46 -22.24
CA ILE A 73 -6.90 5.15 -23.26
C ILE A 73 -8.25 4.93 -22.57
N GLU A 74 -8.30 4.15 -21.50
CA GLU A 74 -9.52 3.94 -20.72
C GLU A 74 -10.08 5.26 -20.19
N GLY A 75 -9.23 6.14 -19.64
CA GLY A 75 -9.66 7.45 -19.13
C GLY A 75 -10.14 8.42 -20.21
N TRP A 76 -9.71 8.25 -21.47
CA TRP A 76 -10.21 9.01 -22.61
C TRP A 76 -11.57 8.48 -23.10
N LEU A 77 -11.73 7.16 -23.17
CA LEU A 77 -12.97 6.51 -23.61
C LEU A 77 -14.07 6.56 -22.53
N ILE A 78 -13.68 6.47 -21.26
CA ILE A 78 -14.56 6.44 -20.09
C ILE A 78 -14.06 7.51 -19.10
N PRO A 79 -14.54 8.77 -19.21
CA PRO A 79 -14.05 9.88 -18.40
C PRO A 79 -14.15 9.64 -16.89
N GLU A 80 -15.12 8.84 -16.43
CA GLU A 80 -15.26 8.44 -15.02
C GLU A 80 -14.05 7.63 -14.50
N ASN A 81 -13.36 6.89 -15.38
CA ASN A 81 -12.20 6.08 -15.02
C ASN A 81 -10.89 6.87 -15.02
N LYS A 82 -10.91 8.13 -15.47
CA LYS A 82 -9.74 9.00 -15.55
C LYS A 82 -9.12 9.22 -14.16
N GLY A 83 -7.80 9.13 -14.10
CA GLY A 83 -7.05 9.36 -12.87
C GLY A 83 -5.57 9.02 -13.03
N PRO A 84 -4.76 9.33 -12.01
CA PRO A 84 -3.35 8.96 -11.99
C PRO A 84 -3.20 7.43 -12.04
N PHE A 85 -2.16 6.97 -12.73
CA PHE A 85 -1.88 5.53 -12.86
C PHE A 85 -1.29 4.95 -11.57
N ILE A 86 -0.42 5.70 -10.89
CA ILE A 86 0.23 5.30 -9.65
C ILE A 86 -0.30 6.17 -8.50
N PHE A 87 -0.48 5.57 -7.34
CA PHE A 87 -0.70 6.26 -6.07
C PHE A 87 0.27 5.73 -5.00
N TYR A 88 0.29 6.39 -3.85
CA TYR A 88 1.01 5.89 -2.68
C TYR A 88 0.19 6.07 -1.40
N TYR A 89 0.56 5.32 -0.38
CA TYR A 89 0.18 5.54 1.02
C TYR A 89 1.40 5.36 1.92
N ASN A 90 1.30 5.82 3.17
CA ASN A 90 2.36 5.70 4.16
C ASN A 90 2.39 4.28 4.73
N ALA A 91 3.55 3.63 4.64
CA ALA A 91 3.83 2.36 5.29
C ALA A 91 4.98 2.54 6.28
N VAL A 92 5.13 1.60 7.22
CA VAL A 92 6.17 1.64 8.26
C VAL A 92 7.09 0.43 8.11
N SER A 93 8.40 0.67 8.07
CA SER A 93 9.43 -0.37 8.14
C SER A 93 10.58 0.11 9.01
N ALA A 94 11.09 -0.75 9.90
CA ALA A 94 12.17 -0.42 10.83
C ALA A 94 11.95 0.89 11.62
N GLY A 95 10.69 1.21 11.95
CA GLY A 95 10.31 2.45 12.64
C GLY A 95 10.31 3.72 11.78
N LYS A 96 10.57 3.60 10.46
CA LYS A 96 10.55 4.72 9.51
C LYS A 96 9.32 4.63 8.62
N ILE A 97 8.70 5.80 8.39
CA ILE A 97 7.61 5.95 7.43
C ILE A 97 8.21 6.07 6.03
N PHE A 98 7.67 5.33 5.07
CA PHE A 98 8.01 5.44 3.65
C PHE A 98 6.75 5.39 2.78
N LYS A 99 6.87 5.87 1.54
CA LYS A 99 5.79 5.82 0.56
C LYS A 99 5.75 4.46 -0.10
N LYS A 100 4.64 3.73 0.09
CA LYS A 100 4.38 2.46 -0.56
C LYS A 100 3.56 2.71 -1.83
N TYR A 101 4.18 2.49 -2.99
CA TYR A 101 3.57 2.77 -4.29
C TYR A 101 2.73 1.59 -4.79
N LYS A 102 1.62 1.89 -5.46
CA LYS A 102 0.75 0.90 -6.13
C LYS A 102 0.13 1.46 -7.41
N ILE A 103 -0.32 0.58 -8.29
CA ILE A 103 -1.19 0.96 -9.43
C ILE A 103 -2.61 1.21 -8.91
N ARG A 104 -3.23 2.31 -9.34
CA ARG A 104 -4.62 2.63 -9.00
C ARG A 104 -5.57 1.62 -9.64
N LEU A 105 -6.36 0.96 -8.79
CA LEU A 105 -7.35 -0.03 -9.21
C LEU A 105 -8.76 0.55 -9.36
N ILE A 106 -9.07 1.60 -8.59
CA ILE A 106 -10.42 2.13 -8.42
C ILE A 106 -10.59 3.52 -9.03
N LYS A 107 -11.81 3.84 -9.43
CA LYS A 107 -12.21 5.17 -9.91
C LYS A 107 -11.98 6.20 -8.79
N THR A 108 -11.58 7.41 -9.19
CA THR A 108 -11.20 8.48 -8.25
C THR A 108 -12.32 8.87 -7.28
N LYS A 109 -13.58 8.76 -7.72
CA LYS A 109 -14.77 9.05 -6.89
C LYS A 109 -14.96 8.13 -5.68
N TYR A 110 -14.32 6.95 -5.67
CA TYR A 110 -14.37 6.01 -4.54
C TYR A 110 -13.16 6.14 -3.59
N ILE A 111 -12.27 7.09 -3.85
CA ILE A 111 -11.09 7.34 -3.02
C ILE A 111 -11.44 8.45 -2.03
N ASP A 112 -11.25 8.20 -0.73
CA ASP A 112 -11.27 9.26 0.28
C ASP A 112 -10.07 10.18 0.08
N GLN A 113 -10.31 11.36 -0.48
CA GLN A 113 -9.26 12.32 -0.81
C GLN A 113 -8.58 12.88 0.43
N GLU A 114 -9.29 13.01 1.55
CA GLU A 114 -8.70 13.50 2.79
C GLU A 114 -7.77 12.47 3.40
N GLY A 115 -8.21 11.21 3.47
CA GLY A 115 -7.37 10.08 3.87
C GLY A 115 -6.15 9.91 2.98
N ALA A 116 -6.33 9.96 1.65
CA ALA A 116 -5.24 9.85 0.69
C ALA A 116 -4.19 10.96 0.89
N ARG A 117 -4.61 12.20 1.19
CA ARG A 117 -3.71 13.32 1.49
C ARG A 117 -2.91 13.11 2.78
N ARG A 118 -3.49 12.43 3.76
CA ARG A 118 -2.79 12.00 5.00
C ARG A 118 -1.86 10.79 4.76
N GLY A 119 -1.88 10.21 3.56
CA GLY A 119 -1.17 8.97 3.25
C GLY A 119 -1.80 7.76 3.96
N ASP A 120 -3.08 7.83 4.30
CA ASP A 120 -3.81 6.73 4.90
C ASP A 120 -4.16 5.69 3.83
N TRP A 121 -3.86 4.43 4.11
CA TRP A 121 -4.16 3.32 3.20
C TRP A 121 -5.67 3.01 3.17
N HIS A 122 -6.40 3.29 4.24
CA HIS A 122 -7.86 3.09 4.31
C HIS A 122 -8.61 3.91 3.26
N ALA A 123 -7.99 4.98 2.76
CA ALA A 123 -8.54 5.80 1.70
C ALA A 123 -8.84 5.05 0.39
N TYR A 124 -8.22 3.89 0.21
CA TYR A 124 -8.34 3.05 -0.99
C TYR A 124 -9.14 1.75 -0.74
N SER A 125 -9.78 1.62 0.43
CA SER A 125 -10.52 0.42 0.86
C SER A 125 -11.65 0.00 -0.09
N ALA A 126 -12.19 0.90 -0.90
CA ALA A 126 -13.17 0.57 -1.92
C ALA A 126 -12.65 -0.43 -2.97
N GLU A 127 -11.35 -0.74 -3.04
CA GLU A 127 -10.77 -1.75 -3.95
C GLU A 127 -11.37 -3.16 -3.82
N TRP A 128 -12.07 -3.44 -2.72
CA TRP A 128 -12.74 -4.71 -2.47
C TRP A 128 -14.12 -4.78 -3.16
N THR A 129 -14.74 -3.65 -3.48
CA THR A 129 -16.01 -3.63 -4.21
C THR A 129 -15.77 -3.75 -5.73
N PRO A 130 -16.51 -4.63 -6.45
CA PRO A 130 -16.38 -4.76 -7.90
C PRO A 130 -16.70 -3.48 -8.69
N GLU A 131 -17.64 -2.68 -8.20
CA GLU A 131 -18.20 -1.50 -8.86
C GLU A 131 -17.25 -0.30 -8.86
N SER A 132 -16.34 -0.26 -7.87
CA SER A 132 -15.34 0.80 -7.73
C SER A 132 -14.22 0.69 -8.74
N ARG A 133 -13.94 -0.52 -9.25
CA ARG A 133 -12.79 -0.83 -10.09
C ARG A 133 -12.98 -0.35 -11.53
N THR A 134 -11.91 0.14 -12.15
CA THR A 134 -11.88 0.34 -13.61
C THR A 134 -11.71 -1.01 -14.33
N TYR A 135 -11.87 -1.06 -15.65
CA TYR A 135 -11.59 -2.28 -16.41
C TYR A 135 -10.10 -2.63 -16.37
N VAL A 136 -9.22 -1.63 -16.53
CA VAL A 136 -7.78 -1.83 -16.36
C VAL A 136 -7.47 -2.26 -14.92
N GLY A 137 -8.05 -1.59 -13.92
CA GLY A 137 -7.89 -1.95 -12.51
C GLY A 137 -8.33 -3.39 -12.21
N ARG A 138 -9.43 -3.86 -12.82
CA ARG A 138 -9.87 -5.25 -12.69
C ARG A 138 -8.84 -6.23 -13.25
N PHE A 139 -8.28 -5.94 -14.42
CA PHE A 139 -7.21 -6.76 -15.02
C PHE A 139 -5.96 -6.76 -14.13
N VAL A 140 -5.50 -5.59 -13.70
CA VAL A 140 -4.33 -5.42 -12.84
C VAL A 140 -4.50 -6.21 -11.54
N LYS A 141 -5.64 -6.08 -10.85
CA LYS A 141 -5.95 -6.80 -9.61
C LYS A 141 -5.98 -8.31 -9.80
N LYS A 142 -6.50 -8.81 -10.93
CA LYS A 142 -6.58 -10.24 -11.23
C LYS A 142 -5.20 -10.90 -11.28
N PHE A 143 -4.20 -10.19 -11.79
CA PHE A 143 -2.83 -10.68 -11.92
C PHE A 143 -1.89 -10.13 -10.84
N TYR A 144 -2.42 -9.40 -9.87
CA TYR A 144 -1.66 -8.81 -8.77
C TYR A 144 -0.53 -7.86 -9.24
N LEU A 145 -0.75 -7.21 -10.39
CA LEU A 145 0.24 -6.33 -11.01
C LEU A 145 0.32 -4.97 -10.32
N ASP A 146 -0.64 -4.65 -9.45
CA ASP A 146 -0.68 -3.39 -8.71
C ASP A 146 0.45 -3.22 -7.70
N GLU A 147 1.06 -4.32 -7.29
CA GLU A 147 2.18 -4.32 -6.35
C GLU A 147 3.54 -4.17 -7.03
N LEU A 148 3.64 -4.27 -8.37
CA LEU A 148 4.92 -4.14 -9.08
C LEU A 148 5.68 -2.84 -8.77
N PRO A 149 5.03 -1.67 -8.61
CA PRO A 149 5.74 -0.44 -8.22
C PRO A 149 6.44 -0.54 -6.84
N GLN A 150 6.11 -1.51 -5.99
CA GLN A 150 6.72 -1.65 -4.67
C GLN A 150 8.18 -2.08 -4.72
N PHE A 151 8.63 -2.69 -5.81
CA PHE A 151 10.05 -2.97 -6.02
C PHE A 151 10.91 -1.68 -6.05
N TYR A 152 10.30 -0.51 -6.26
CA TYR A 152 10.99 0.78 -6.12
C TYR A 152 11.23 1.19 -4.65
N CYS A 153 10.54 0.58 -3.69
CA CYS A 153 10.62 0.93 -2.27
C CYS A 153 11.81 0.25 -1.54
N VAL A 154 12.65 -0.49 -2.28
CA VAL A 154 13.71 -1.37 -1.78
C VAL A 154 15.05 -0.66 -1.64
#